data_AF-C6A528-F1
#
_entry.id   AF-C6A528-F1
#
_cell.length_a   1.000
_cell.length_b   1.000
_cell.length_c   1.000
_cell.angle_alpha   90.00
_cell.angle_beta   90.00
_cell.angle_gamma   90.00
#
_symmetry.space_group_name_H-M   'P 1'
#
loop_
_entity.id
_entity.type
_entity.pdbx_description
1 polymer ?
#
loop_
_entity_poly.entity_id
_entity_poly.type
_entity_poly.pdbx_seq_one_letter_code
_entity_poly.pdbx_strand_id
1 'polypeptide(L)'
;MVYLEHGPEYGAYLLIMAFYYVGGLAIILYGAYLNRNYLLKKEFKIAEIKGGIWPFFKKFLPWLLIGLLVWSISVFKATDYYLSLYSFTMSGSHLNIDGVLEDMKSDEFYRFDVEGIKKLGTPSIGFLKGYKLLDSKREGPIVRRVDQVVIAQGYPFLPVVKLYIYEVDEKSVKALRTAYLVYPQSPGGRLSDLFDFPFEMFFWGGGGVGG
;
A
#
# COMPACT_ATOMS: atom_id res chain seq x y z
N MET A 1 8.15 18.00 -14.45
CA MET A 1 8.08 18.29 -13.01
C MET A 1 6.68 18.75 -12.67
N VAL A 2 5.78 17.80 -12.44
CA VAL A 2 4.44 18.00 -11.84
C VAL A 2 4.26 16.81 -10.88
N TYR A 3 5.14 16.67 -9.90
CA TYR A 3 5.20 15.48 -9.03
C TYR A 3 4.54 15.72 -7.66
N LEU A 4 3.98 16.91 -7.39
CA LEU A 4 3.48 17.28 -6.06
C LEU A 4 1.96 17.40 -5.96
N GLU A 5 1.23 17.47 -7.07
CA GLU A 5 -0.23 17.66 -7.05
C GLU A 5 -0.97 16.46 -6.47
N HIS A 6 -0.33 15.29 -6.45
CA HIS A 6 -0.89 14.04 -5.90
C HIS A 6 -0.18 13.57 -4.63
N GLY A 7 0.74 14.39 -4.09
CA GLY A 7 1.44 14.07 -2.85
C GLY A 7 0.49 14.12 -1.64
N PRO A 8 0.66 13.23 -0.64
CA PRO A 8 -0.09 13.36 0.60
C PRO A 8 0.26 14.64 1.33
N GLU A 9 -0.69 15.16 2.12
CA GLU A 9 -0.36 16.14 3.15
C GLU A 9 0.71 15.56 4.10
N TYR A 10 1.70 16.38 4.46
CA TYR A 10 2.83 15.95 5.29
C TYR A 10 2.39 15.30 6.62
N GLY A 11 1.38 15.88 7.27
CA GLY A 11 0.82 15.32 8.50
C GLY A 11 0.16 13.96 8.30
N ALA A 12 -0.57 13.77 7.20
CA ALA A 12 -1.18 12.49 6.85
C ALA A 12 -0.12 11.43 6.55
N TYR A 13 0.95 11.80 5.83
CA TYR A 13 2.09 10.92 5.59
C TYR A 13 2.74 10.44 6.90
N LEU A 14 3.11 11.36 7.78
CA LEU A 14 3.73 11.01 9.07
C LEU A 14 2.84 10.09 9.91
N LEU A 15 1.53 10.39 9.96
CA LEU A 15 0.58 9.57 10.68
C LEU A 15 0.49 8.15 10.12
N ILE A 16 0.44 8.00 8.78
CA ILE A 16 0.44 6.69 8.13
C ILE A 16 1.75 5.94 8.39
N MET A 17 2.90 6.61 8.35
CA MET A 17 4.19 5.97 8.66
C MET A 17 4.28 5.53 10.13
N ALA A 18 3.70 6.29 11.06
CA ALA A 18 3.57 5.87 12.45
C ALA A 18 2.69 4.62 12.57
N PHE A 19 1.54 4.57 11.91
CA PHE A 19 0.69 3.38 11.91
C PHE A 19 1.36 2.17 11.21
N TYR A 20 2.11 2.42 10.13
CA TYR A 20 2.88 1.42 9.40
C TYR A 20 3.91 0.75 10.32
N TYR A 21 4.73 1.52 11.02
CA TYR A 21 5.81 0.94 11.84
C TYR A 21 5.34 0.42 13.20
N VAL A 22 4.48 1.16 13.91
CA VAL A 22 4.17 0.87 15.32
C VAL A 22 2.68 0.70 15.60
N GLY A 23 1.78 1.16 14.73
CA GLY A 23 0.34 1.18 14.98
C GLY A 23 -0.27 -0.19 15.25
N GLY A 24 -0.11 -1.13 14.31
CA GLY A 24 -0.64 -2.49 14.46
C GLY A 24 -0.06 -3.20 15.67
N LEU A 25 1.25 -3.10 15.89
CA LEU A 25 1.93 -3.68 17.05
C LEU A 25 1.39 -3.12 18.37
N ALA A 26 1.22 -1.81 18.48
CA ALA A 26 0.72 -1.16 19.68
C ALA A 26 -0.68 -1.66 20.05
N ILE A 27 -1.58 -1.81 19.08
CA ILE A 27 -2.94 -2.32 19.29
C ILE A 27 -2.90 -3.78 19.78
N ILE A 28 -2.06 -4.61 19.17
CA ILE A 28 -1.89 -6.01 19.55
C ILE A 28 -1.35 -6.10 20.98
N LEU A 29 -0.28 -5.37 21.29
CA LEU A 29 0.31 -5.38 22.63
C LEU A 29 -0.67 -4.83 23.69
N TYR A 30 -1.41 -3.79 23.37
CA TYR A 30 -2.44 -3.23 24.25
C TYR A 30 -3.57 -4.24 24.50
N GLY A 31 -4.04 -4.92 23.46
CA GLY A 31 -5.02 -6.01 23.59
C GLY A 31 -4.51 -7.16 24.46
N ALA A 32 -3.25 -7.55 24.30
CA ALA A 32 -2.62 -8.56 25.15
C ALA A 32 -2.54 -8.09 26.62
N TYR A 33 -2.16 -6.82 26.83
CA TYR A 33 -2.05 -6.21 28.15
C TYR A 33 -3.40 -6.16 28.89
N LEU A 34 -4.48 -5.76 28.22
CA LEU A 34 -5.83 -5.72 28.80
C LEU A 34 -6.32 -7.12 29.20
N ASN A 35 -5.96 -8.13 28.40
CA ASN A 35 -6.40 -9.50 28.62
C ASN A 35 -5.41 -10.34 29.44
N ARG A 36 -4.30 -9.77 29.91
CA ARG A 36 -3.24 -10.50 30.64
C ARG A 36 -3.73 -11.31 31.83
N ASN A 37 -4.78 -10.83 32.51
CA ASN A 37 -5.31 -11.46 33.71
C ASN A 37 -5.91 -12.86 33.42
N TYR A 38 -6.38 -13.11 32.20
CA TYR A 38 -6.81 -14.45 31.77
C TYR A 38 -5.64 -15.44 31.68
N LEU A 39 -4.45 -14.98 31.31
CA LEU A 39 -3.23 -15.79 31.31
C LEU A 39 -2.72 -16.05 32.73
N LEU A 40 -2.82 -15.04 33.60
CA LEU A 40 -2.37 -15.11 34.99
C LEU A 40 -3.29 -15.93 35.92
N LYS A 41 -4.31 -16.61 35.37
CA LYS A 41 -5.28 -17.45 36.09
C LYS A 41 -5.92 -16.75 37.31
N LYS A 42 -6.01 -15.42 37.31
CA LYS A 42 -6.76 -14.72 38.35
C LYS A 42 -8.24 -15.00 38.13
N GLU A 43 -8.87 -15.70 39.07
CA GLU A 43 -10.29 -16.01 39.00
C GLU A 43 -11.09 -14.71 39.00
N PHE A 44 -11.78 -14.44 37.89
CA PHE A 44 -12.72 -13.34 37.82
C PHE A 44 -14.02 -13.78 38.51
N LYS A 45 -14.17 -13.40 39.80
CA LYS A 45 -15.34 -13.68 40.64
C LYS A 45 -16.69 -13.24 40.05
N ILE A 46 -16.69 -12.39 39.02
CA ILE A 46 -17.89 -11.75 38.48
C ILE A 46 -18.53 -12.58 37.33
N ALA A 47 -17.83 -13.59 36.77
CA ALA A 47 -18.32 -14.25 35.55
C ALA A 47 -18.13 -15.78 35.47
N GLU A 48 -17.65 -16.46 36.51
CA GLU A 48 -17.33 -17.91 36.48
C GLU A 48 -16.38 -18.35 35.33
N ILE A 49 -15.73 -17.39 34.65
CA ILE A 49 -14.78 -17.69 33.58
C ILE A 49 -13.46 -18.09 34.23
N LYS A 50 -13.20 -19.39 34.30
CA LYS A 50 -11.89 -19.94 34.69
C LYS A 50 -10.81 -19.34 33.78
N GLY A 51 -9.76 -18.76 34.38
CA GLY A 51 -8.61 -18.25 33.63
C GLY A 51 -7.93 -19.36 32.82
N GLY A 52 -7.30 -18.99 31.71
CA GLY A 52 -6.63 -19.93 30.81
C GLY A 52 -6.30 -19.32 29.46
N ILE A 53 -5.54 -20.08 28.67
CA ILE A 53 -5.09 -19.69 27.32
C ILE A 53 -6.29 -19.46 26.40
N TRP A 54 -7.34 -20.30 26.48
CA TRP A 54 -8.51 -20.16 25.60
C TRP A 54 -9.33 -18.89 25.84
N PRO A 55 -9.73 -18.57 27.08
CA PRO A 55 -10.39 -17.30 27.39
C PRO A 55 -9.57 -16.08 26.99
N PHE A 56 -8.24 -16.13 27.16
CA PHE A 56 -7.35 -15.09 26.67
C PHE A 56 -7.48 -14.92 25.16
N PHE A 57 -7.27 -15.98 24.38
CA PHE A 57 -7.33 -15.91 22.91
C PHE A 57 -8.67 -15.41 22.41
N LYS A 58 -9.80 -15.85 22.98
CA LYS A 58 -11.14 -15.37 22.57
C LYS A 58 -11.30 -13.86 22.73
N LYS A 59 -10.77 -13.29 23.81
CA LYS A 59 -10.86 -11.83 24.06
C LYS A 59 -9.75 -11.03 23.41
N PHE A 60 -8.61 -11.66 23.13
CA PHE A 60 -7.48 -11.08 22.44
C PHE A 60 -7.67 -11.05 20.92
N LEU A 61 -8.38 -12.02 20.35
CA LEU A 61 -8.56 -12.18 18.90
C LEU A 61 -9.09 -10.91 18.21
N PRO A 62 -10.09 -10.17 18.73
CA PRO A 62 -10.51 -8.91 18.12
C PRO A 62 -9.37 -7.88 18.04
N TRP A 63 -8.54 -7.76 19.08
CA TRP A 63 -7.39 -6.85 19.09
C TRP A 63 -6.33 -7.27 18.07
N LEU A 64 -6.09 -8.58 17.96
CA LEU A 64 -5.19 -9.13 16.94
C LEU A 64 -5.68 -8.77 15.53
N LEU A 65 -6.96 -8.99 15.25
CA LEU A 65 -7.55 -8.69 13.94
C LEU A 65 -7.53 -7.19 13.64
N ILE A 66 -7.87 -6.33 14.61
CA ILE A 66 -7.81 -4.87 14.45
C ILE A 66 -6.37 -4.43 14.17
N GLY A 67 -5.39 -4.93 14.92
CA GLY A 67 -3.99 -4.57 14.72
C GLY A 67 -3.45 -5.01 13.35
N LEU A 68 -3.78 -6.22 12.92
CA LEU A 68 -3.44 -6.72 11.58
C LEU A 68 -4.12 -5.90 10.46
N LEU A 69 -5.38 -5.52 10.66
CA LEU A 69 -6.10 -4.69 9.70
C LEU A 69 -5.49 -3.30 9.58
N VAL A 70 -5.16 -2.66 10.71
CA VAL A 70 -4.46 -1.36 10.73
C VAL A 70 -3.14 -1.47 9.97
N TRP A 71 -2.33 -2.48 10.25
CA TRP A 71 -1.10 -2.69 9.50
C TRP A 71 -1.32 -2.88 8.00
N SER A 72 -2.30 -3.69 7.62
CA SER A 72 -2.61 -3.95 6.20
C SER A 72 -3.00 -2.68 5.47
N ILE A 73 -3.85 -1.85 6.08
CA ILE A 73 -4.27 -0.56 5.53
C ILE A 73 -3.07 0.40 5.47
N SER A 74 -2.21 0.43 6.49
CA SER A 74 -1.03 1.29 6.51
C SER A 74 -0.01 0.92 5.44
N VAL A 75 0.23 -0.38 5.18
CA VAL A 75 1.12 -0.83 4.10
C VAL A 75 0.55 -0.43 2.74
N PHE A 76 -0.75 -0.62 2.54
CA PHE A 76 -1.44 -0.18 1.33
C PHE A 76 -1.34 1.34 1.15
N LYS A 77 -1.61 2.12 2.20
CA LYS A 77 -1.57 3.59 2.14
C LYS A 77 -0.16 4.16 1.97
N ALA A 78 0.84 3.57 2.61
CA ALA A 78 2.22 3.97 2.39
C ALA A 78 2.63 3.72 0.93
N THR A 79 2.26 2.57 0.37
CA THR A 79 2.50 2.27 -1.06
C THR A 79 1.74 3.22 -1.99
N ASP A 80 0.47 3.51 -1.68
CA ASP A 80 -0.40 4.45 -2.39
C ASP A 80 0.23 5.85 -2.47
N TYR A 81 0.81 6.35 -1.38
CA TYR A 81 1.46 7.66 -1.37
C TYR A 81 2.67 7.74 -2.31
N TYR A 82 3.54 6.74 -2.31
CA TYR A 82 4.67 6.71 -3.24
C TYR A 82 4.19 6.58 -4.69
N LEU A 83 3.27 5.66 -4.99
CA LEU A 83 2.79 5.48 -6.36
C LEU A 83 2.03 6.71 -6.88
N SER A 84 1.21 7.33 -6.04
CA SER A 84 0.44 8.53 -6.40
C SER A 84 1.34 9.71 -6.77
N LEU A 85 2.44 9.90 -6.02
CA LEU A 85 3.39 11.00 -6.24
C LEU A 85 4.06 10.95 -7.63
N TYR A 86 4.29 9.75 -8.13
CA TYR A 86 4.95 9.50 -9.42
C TYR A 86 3.98 9.05 -10.50
N SER A 87 2.68 9.12 -10.22
CA SER A 87 1.64 8.83 -11.20
C SER A 87 1.20 10.09 -11.93
N PHE A 88 1.02 9.99 -13.25
CA PHE A 88 0.41 11.04 -14.06
C PHE A 88 -1.12 11.09 -13.87
N THR A 89 -1.74 9.93 -13.70
CA THR A 89 -3.17 9.76 -13.39
C THR A 89 -3.35 8.50 -12.57
N MET A 90 -4.45 8.42 -11.83
CA MET A 90 -4.78 7.32 -10.93
C MET A 90 -6.29 7.11 -10.84
N SER A 91 -6.71 5.89 -10.54
CA SER A 91 -8.11 5.60 -10.24
C SER A 91 -8.48 6.03 -8.81
N GLY A 92 -9.77 5.98 -8.51
CA GLY A 92 -10.26 5.90 -7.14
C GLY A 92 -9.77 4.64 -6.41
N SER A 93 -10.01 4.60 -5.09
CA SER A 93 -9.78 3.40 -4.28
C SER A 93 -11.03 2.53 -4.28
N HIS A 94 -10.89 1.27 -4.68
CA HIS A 94 -11.99 0.32 -4.83
C HIS A 94 -11.74 -0.96 -4.05
N LEU A 95 -12.80 -1.73 -3.81
CA LEU A 95 -12.69 -3.07 -3.21
C LEU A 95 -12.66 -4.20 -4.26
N ASN A 96 -13.06 -3.88 -5.50
CA ASN A 96 -13.10 -4.79 -6.63
C ASN A 96 -12.35 -4.20 -7.83
N ILE A 97 -11.98 -5.06 -8.77
CA ILE A 97 -11.30 -4.65 -9.98
C ILE A 97 -12.22 -3.87 -10.93
N ASP A 98 -13.51 -4.17 -10.94
CA ASP A 98 -14.45 -3.56 -11.88
C ASP A 98 -14.50 -2.04 -11.73
N GLY A 99 -14.52 -1.52 -10.49
CA GLY A 99 -14.46 -0.08 -10.24
C GLY A 99 -13.15 0.56 -10.69
N VAL A 100 -12.01 -0.11 -10.48
CA VAL A 100 -10.71 0.38 -10.99
C VAL A 100 -10.72 0.47 -12.52
N LEU A 101 -11.26 -0.55 -13.20
CA LEU A 101 -11.28 -0.59 -14.66
C LEU A 101 -12.31 0.39 -15.24
N GLU A 102 -13.40 0.67 -14.53
CA GLU A 102 -14.38 1.69 -14.92
C GLU A 102 -13.77 3.09 -14.85
N ASP A 103 -13.05 3.41 -13.77
CA ASP A 103 -12.28 4.65 -13.65
C ASP A 103 -11.25 4.77 -14.77
N MET A 104 -10.47 3.71 -15.03
CA MET A 104 -9.51 3.69 -16.14
C MET A 104 -10.16 3.86 -17.51
N LYS A 105 -11.40 3.40 -17.70
CA LYS A 105 -12.10 3.52 -18.98
C LYS A 105 -12.70 4.91 -19.18
N SER A 106 -13.12 5.56 -18.09
CA SER A 106 -13.77 6.86 -18.11
C SER A 106 -12.78 8.04 -18.16
N ASP A 107 -11.49 7.80 -17.90
CA ASP A 107 -10.44 8.80 -18.06
C ASP A 107 -10.27 9.19 -19.55
N GLU A 108 -10.87 10.31 -19.94
CA GLU A 108 -10.80 10.83 -21.32
C GLU A 108 -9.42 11.38 -21.69
N PHE A 109 -8.63 11.78 -20.68
CA PHE A 109 -7.27 12.29 -20.89
C PHE A 109 -6.29 11.15 -21.20
N TYR A 110 -6.61 9.92 -20.80
CA TYR A 110 -5.80 8.77 -21.14
C TYR A 110 -6.61 7.50 -21.40
N ARG A 111 -6.55 7.00 -22.65
CA ARG A 111 -7.18 5.73 -23.05
C ARG A 111 -6.35 4.54 -22.57
N PHE A 112 -6.69 4.00 -21.39
CA PHE A 112 -6.12 2.75 -20.92
C PHE A 112 -6.57 1.57 -21.80
N ASP A 113 -5.65 0.67 -22.16
CA ASP A 113 -5.97 -0.60 -22.82
C ASP A 113 -6.53 -1.62 -21.82
N VAL A 114 -7.76 -1.37 -21.38
CA VAL A 114 -8.48 -2.19 -20.39
C VAL A 114 -8.67 -3.63 -20.87
N GLU A 115 -8.82 -3.83 -22.17
CA GLU A 115 -8.96 -5.18 -22.74
C GLU A 115 -7.64 -5.96 -22.67
N GLY A 116 -6.50 -5.32 -22.99
CA GLY A 116 -5.17 -5.90 -22.81
C GLY A 116 -4.89 -6.25 -21.36
N ILE A 117 -5.23 -5.34 -20.42
CA ILE A 117 -5.10 -5.58 -18.98
C ILE A 117 -5.91 -6.81 -18.55
N LYS A 118 -7.18 -6.91 -18.95
CA LYS A 118 -8.03 -8.07 -18.64
C LYS A 118 -7.47 -9.38 -19.20
N LYS A 119 -6.92 -9.36 -20.43
CA LYS A 119 -6.34 -10.55 -21.08
C LYS A 119 -5.07 -11.04 -20.39
N LEU A 120 -4.22 -10.12 -19.93
CA LEU A 120 -2.97 -10.47 -19.24
C LEU A 120 -3.20 -10.89 -17.79
N GLY A 121 -4.31 -10.46 -17.19
CA GLY A 121 -4.81 -10.92 -15.90
C GLY A 121 -4.83 -9.80 -14.87
N THR A 122 -5.90 -9.74 -14.08
CA THR A 122 -6.15 -8.66 -13.12
C THR A 122 -6.25 -9.17 -11.68
N PRO A 123 -6.04 -8.32 -10.67
CA PRO A 123 -6.47 -8.65 -9.32
C PRO A 123 -7.99 -8.83 -9.25
N SER A 124 -8.47 -9.53 -8.23
CA SER A 124 -9.90 -9.79 -8.02
C SER A 124 -10.52 -8.91 -6.93
N ILE A 125 -10.05 -9.07 -5.68
CA ILE A 125 -10.62 -8.40 -4.49
C ILE A 125 -9.52 -7.92 -3.54
N GLY A 126 -9.78 -6.82 -2.83
CA GLY A 126 -8.87 -6.26 -1.84
C GLY A 126 -8.92 -4.74 -1.87
N PHE A 127 -8.02 -4.07 -1.17
CA PHE A 127 -7.84 -2.63 -1.37
C PHE A 127 -7.14 -2.44 -2.71
N LEU A 128 -7.85 -1.87 -3.69
CA LEU A 128 -7.39 -1.76 -5.07
C LEU A 128 -7.29 -0.31 -5.49
N LYS A 129 -6.20 0.03 -6.17
CA LYS A 129 -6.04 1.32 -6.83
C LYS A 129 -5.09 1.18 -8.01
N GLY A 130 -5.45 1.80 -9.13
CA GLY A 130 -4.68 1.86 -10.35
C GLY A 130 -3.90 3.16 -10.46
N TYR A 131 -2.72 3.08 -11.06
CA TYR A 131 -1.82 4.19 -11.30
C TYR A 131 -1.28 4.07 -12.71
N LYS A 132 -1.12 5.20 -13.39
CA LYS A 132 -0.20 5.28 -14.51
C LYS A 132 1.08 5.97 -14.05
N LEU A 133 2.17 5.23 -14.09
CA LEU A 133 3.51 5.79 -13.96
C LEU A 133 4.01 6.22 -15.33
N LEU A 134 4.35 7.51 -15.45
CA LEU A 134 4.97 8.05 -16.66
C LEU A 134 6.19 8.84 -16.25
N ASP A 135 7.38 8.25 -16.44
CA ASP A 135 8.63 8.95 -16.17
C ASP A 135 9.62 8.81 -17.33
N SER A 136 10.53 9.76 -17.46
CA SER A 136 11.59 9.77 -18.46
C SER A 136 12.93 9.54 -17.77
N LYS A 137 13.47 8.32 -17.86
CA LYS A 137 14.82 7.99 -17.41
C LYS A 137 15.83 8.33 -18.51
N ARG A 138 16.85 9.12 -18.19
CA ARG A 138 17.95 9.41 -19.12
C ARG A 138 19.06 8.38 -18.93
N GLU A 139 19.20 7.45 -19.86
CA GLU A 139 20.28 6.46 -19.92
C GLU A 139 21.29 6.90 -20.99
N GLY A 140 22.22 7.77 -20.61
CA GLY A 140 23.19 8.35 -21.55
C GLY A 140 22.52 9.28 -22.59
N PRO A 141 22.73 9.09 -23.91
CA PRO A 141 22.05 9.88 -24.94
C PRO A 141 20.59 9.46 -25.17
N ILE A 142 20.13 8.35 -24.59
CA ILE A 142 18.79 7.78 -24.80
C ILE A 142 17.88 8.17 -23.63
N VAL A 143 16.73 8.76 -23.92
CA VAL A 143 15.69 9.02 -22.92
C VAL A 143 14.67 7.88 -23.01
N ARG A 144 14.72 6.95 -22.06
CA ARG A 144 13.76 5.86 -21.95
C ARG A 144 12.53 6.36 -21.20
N ARG A 145 11.37 6.33 -21.85
CA ARG A 145 10.09 6.61 -21.18
C ARG A 145 9.62 5.32 -20.51
N VAL A 146 9.44 5.36 -19.20
CA VAL A 146 8.72 4.33 -18.45
C VAL A 146 7.24 4.68 -18.60
N ASP A 147 6.52 3.90 -19.42
CA ASP A 147 5.05 3.95 -19.50
C ASP A 147 4.53 2.63 -18.95
N GLN A 148 4.00 2.69 -17.73
CA GLN A 148 3.52 1.51 -17.03
C GLN A 148 2.21 1.80 -16.33
N VAL A 149 1.29 0.84 -16.40
CA VAL A 149 0.09 0.83 -15.58
C VAL A 149 0.36 -0.09 -14.40
N VAL A 150 0.10 0.39 -13.19
CA VAL A 150 0.29 -0.39 -11.96
C VAL A 150 -1.05 -0.49 -11.25
N ILE A 151 -1.47 -1.71 -10.89
CA ILE A 151 -2.60 -1.91 -9.98
C ILE A 151 -2.05 -2.46 -8.66
N ALA A 152 -2.21 -1.69 -7.59
CA ALA A 152 -1.85 -2.13 -6.24
C ALA A 152 -3.03 -2.86 -5.59
N GLN A 153 -2.76 -4.02 -5.00
CA GLN A 153 -3.72 -4.86 -4.27
C GLN A 153 -3.23 -5.07 -2.84
N GLY A 154 -3.88 -4.41 -1.88
CA GLY A 154 -3.73 -4.68 -0.45
C GLY A 154 -4.72 -5.76 0.02
N TYR A 155 -4.27 -6.62 0.94
CA TYR A 155 -5.09 -7.69 1.47
C TYR A 155 -5.51 -7.39 2.92
N PRO A 156 -6.80 -7.51 3.28
CA PRO A 156 -7.22 -7.38 4.68
C PRO A 156 -6.48 -8.38 5.59
N PHE A 157 -6.04 -7.90 6.76
CA PHE A 157 -5.33 -8.67 7.78
C PHE A 157 -3.96 -9.24 7.39
N LEU A 158 -3.49 -8.98 6.17
CA LEU A 158 -2.16 -9.35 5.70
C LEU A 158 -1.39 -8.06 5.32
N PRO A 159 -0.27 -7.74 6.00
CA PRO A 159 0.49 -6.51 5.77
C PRO A 159 1.36 -6.61 4.51
N VAL A 160 0.71 -6.82 3.37
CA VAL A 160 1.32 -7.06 2.06
C VAL A 160 0.52 -6.33 0.98
N VAL A 161 1.24 -5.71 0.05
CA VAL A 161 0.69 -5.17 -1.18
C VAL A 161 1.27 -5.94 -2.36
N LYS A 162 0.40 -6.50 -3.19
CA LYS A 162 0.78 -7.08 -4.48
C LYS A 162 0.62 -6.02 -5.56
N LEU A 163 1.64 -5.81 -6.36
CA LEU A 163 1.62 -4.93 -7.52
C LEU A 163 1.44 -5.76 -8.78
N TYR A 164 0.51 -5.36 -9.63
CA TYR A 164 0.36 -5.84 -11.00
C TYR A 164 0.90 -4.73 -11.91
N ILE A 165 2.07 -4.96 -12.49
CA ILE A 165 2.82 -4.00 -13.28
C ILE A 165 2.66 -4.39 -14.75
N TYR A 166 1.96 -3.57 -15.49
CA TYR A 166 1.65 -3.74 -16.90
C TYR A 166 2.57 -2.84 -17.71
N GLU A 167 3.40 -3.43 -18.56
CA GLU A 167 4.26 -2.69 -19.48
C GLU A 167 3.45 -2.23 -20.69
N VAL A 168 3.45 -0.92 -20.93
CA VAL A 168 2.74 -0.30 -22.04
C VAL A 168 3.74 0.01 -23.14
N ASP A 169 3.40 -0.35 -24.37
CA ASP A 169 4.09 0.12 -25.56
C ASP A 169 3.10 0.86 -26.45
N GLU A 170 3.41 2.13 -26.69
CA GLU A 170 2.58 3.16 -27.32
C GLU A 170 1.19 3.31 -26.68
N LYS A 171 0.29 2.36 -26.92
CA LYS A 171 -1.12 2.35 -26.50
C LYS A 171 -1.62 0.99 -26.06
N SER A 172 -0.80 -0.06 -26.11
CA SER A 172 -1.20 -1.43 -25.83
C SER A 172 -0.38 -2.02 -24.69
N VAL A 173 -1.02 -2.82 -23.84
CA VAL A 173 -0.29 -3.55 -22.81
C VAL A 173 0.34 -4.80 -23.41
N LYS A 174 1.65 -4.98 -23.20
CA LYS A 174 2.40 -6.11 -23.75
C LYS A 174 2.69 -7.21 -22.74
N ALA A 175 3.04 -6.83 -21.52
CA ALA A 175 3.50 -7.76 -20.52
C ALA A 175 2.94 -7.43 -19.14
N LEU A 176 2.74 -8.46 -18.33
CA LEU A 176 2.39 -8.35 -16.92
C LEU A 176 3.53 -8.94 -16.08
N ARG A 177 4.02 -8.13 -15.14
CA ARG A 177 4.90 -8.56 -14.05
C ARG A 177 4.18 -8.35 -12.73
N THR A 178 4.40 -9.25 -11.78
CA THR A 178 3.89 -9.06 -10.41
C THR A 178 5.04 -8.89 -9.44
N ALA A 179 4.81 -8.09 -8.40
CA ALA A 179 5.76 -7.86 -7.33
C ALA A 179 5.01 -7.72 -6.00
N TYR A 180 5.76 -7.87 -4.90
CA TYR A 180 5.21 -7.74 -3.55
C TYR A 180 6.02 -6.72 -2.76
N LEU A 181 5.28 -5.87 -2.03
CA LEU A 181 5.78 -5.11 -0.91
C LEU A 181 5.26 -5.78 0.37
N VAL A 182 6.19 -6.26 1.19
CA VAL A 182 5.87 -6.97 2.43
C VAL A 182 6.40 -6.12 3.59
N TYR A 183 5.56 -5.82 4.57
CA TYR A 183 6.03 -5.20 5.81
C TYR A 183 7.13 -6.06 6.46
N PRO A 184 8.23 -5.48 6.98
CA PRO A 184 8.49 -4.05 7.20
C PRO A 184 9.41 -3.40 6.14
N GLN A 185 9.35 -3.83 4.88
CA GLN A 185 10.18 -3.24 3.83
C GLN A 185 9.84 -1.75 3.62
N SER A 186 10.87 -0.90 3.50
CA SER A 186 10.68 0.51 3.11
C SER A 186 9.93 0.60 1.78
N PRO A 187 8.73 1.21 1.74
CA PRO A 187 7.94 1.21 0.51
C PRO A 187 8.62 1.95 -0.64
N GLY A 188 9.19 3.13 -0.37
CA GLY A 188 9.95 3.89 -1.37
C GLY A 188 11.19 3.13 -1.86
N GLY A 189 11.97 2.53 -0.95
CA GLY A 189 13.15 1.74 -1.34
C GLY A 189 12.77 0.54 -2.21
N ARG A 190 11.75 -0.22 -1.81
CA ARG A 190 11.31 -1.40 -2.56
C ARG A 190 10.73 -1.03 -3.93
N LEU A 191 9.95 0.04 -4.02
CA LEU A 191 9.47 0.55 -5.31
C LEU A 191 10.65 1.00 -6.18
N SER A 192 11.65 1.66 -5.59
CA SER A 192 12.84 2.10 -6.31
C SER A 192 13.60 0.95 -6.95
N ASP A 193 13.78 -0.14 -6.20
CA ASP A 193 14.39 -1.37 -6.73
C ASP A 193 13.56 -2.02 -7.84
N LEU A 194 12.22 -1.97 -7.73
CA LEU A 194 11.32 -2.65 -8.66
C LEU A 194 11.22 -1.95 -10.02
N PHE A 195 11.28 -0.62 -10.01
CA PHE A 195 11.09 0.23 -11.18
C PHE A 195 12.40 0.88 -11.66
N ASP A 196 13.51 0.70 -10.93
CA ASP A 196 14.83 1.27 -11.22
C ASP A 196 14.78 2.82 -11.36
N PHE A 197 14.06 3.43 -10.41
CA PHE A 197 13.78 4.86 -10.35
C PHE A 197 13.63 5.32 -8.88
N PRO A 198 14.16 6.48 -8.46
CA PRO A 198 14.09 6.92 -7.06
C PRO A 198 12.66 7.34 -6.65
N PHE A 199 11.96 6.46 -5.95
CA PHE A 199 10.70 6.76 -5.25
C PHE A 199 11.00 7.43 -3.91
N GLU A 200 11.14 8.74 -3.92
CA GLU A 200 11.40 9.59 -2.76
C GLU A 200 10.14 10.34 -2.35
N MET A 201 9.96 10.58 -1.04
CA MET A 201 8.81 11.29 -0.52
C MET A 201 9.29 12.53 0.24
N PHE A 202 8.83 13.69 -0.21
CA PHE A 202 9.32 15.02 0.14
C PHE A 202 10.82 15.17 -0.14
N PHE A 203 11.17 16.00 -1.13
CA PHE A 203 12.54 16.53 -1.22
C PHE A 203 12.80 17.27 0.08
N TRP A 204 13.60 16.70 0.97
CA TRP A 204 14.24 17.49 2.00
C TRP A 204 15.19 18.43 1.28
N GLY A 205 14.64 19.58 0.85
CA GLY A 205 15.43 20.77 0.63
C GLY A 205 16.11 21.06 1.96
N GLY A 206 17.33 20.55 2.10
CA GLY A 206 18.24 20.96 3.14
C GLY A 206 18.47 22.46 2.97
N GLY A 207 17.62 23.26 3.61
CA GLY A 207 18.01 24.53 4.17
C GLY A 207 19.07 24.25 5.23
N GLY A 208 20.29 24.00 4.77
CA GLY A 208 21.46 23.69 5.56
C GLY A 208 22.57 24.65 5.17
N VAL A 209 22.68 25.70 5.96
CA VAL A 209 23.82 26.61 6.08
C VAL A 209 25.15 25.84 6.13
N GLY A 210 26.14 26.28 5.33
CA GLY A 210 27.57 26.17 5.65
C GLY A 210 28.33 24.92 5.17
N GLY A 211 29.24 25.16 4.22
CA GLY A 211 30.28 24.25 3.75
C GLY A 211 31.07 24.88 2.61
#